data_AF-I0X8R6-F1
#
_entry.id   AF-I0X8R6-F1
#
_cell.length_a   1.000
_cell.length_b   1.000
_cell.length_c   1.000
_cell.angle_alpha   90.00
_cell.angle_beta   90.00
_cell.angle_gamma   90.00
#
_symmetry.space_group_name_H-M   'P 1'
#
loop_
_entity.id
_entity.type
_entity.pdbx_description
1 polymer ?
#
loop_
_entity_poly.entity_id
_entity_poly.type
_entity_poly.pdbx_seq_one_letter_code
_entity_poly.pdbx_strand_id
1 'polypeptide(L)'
;MQPETGLWTVNKKGVICQDSMEWNVRTLFSEVALGDVENYSFEFDAMKTGGAEGFLVMFGVKGGSLYWWNMGGWGNTRSAIEKGTRDARSIIGNNEALALNTGAWYKIKVEVKGENFKCYLNGNLMHDYTDTLNFDPMYAHVGQTDDGKTLVKIVNVSDKEQEIQIKLNGIKPASAAKATVLTGNKSSAENSFKNPENVIPVEKTVSGISSDFVYKAEANSFTILELK
;
A
#
# COMPACT_ATOMS: atom_id res chain seq x y z
N MET A 1 -5.21 -21.89 12.35
CA MET A 1 -5.58 -20.57 11.79
C MET A 1 -5.69 -19.54 12.91
N GLN A 2 -5.43 -18.28 12.60
CA GLN A 2 -5.54 -17.12 13.50
C GLN A 2 -6.37 -16.04 12.80
N PRO A 3 -7.71 -16.04 13.01
CA PRO A 3 -8.59 -15.03 12.43
C PRO A 3 -8.25 -13.64 12.98
N GLU A 4 -8.09 -12.67 12.09
CA GLU A 4 -7.82 -11.27 12.44
C GLU A 4 -9.08 -10.42 12.29
N THR A 5 -9.88 -10.69 11.24
CA THR A 5 -11.13 -9.99 10.91
C THR A 5 -12.08 -10.92 10.15
N GLY A 6 -13.37 -10.61 10.15
CA GLY A 6 -14.40 -11.44 9.55
C GLY A 6 -14.74 -12.69 10.37
N LEU A 7 -15.54 -13.57 9.78
CA LEU A 7 -16.03 -14.79 10.43
C LEU A 7 -15.39 -16.01 9.76
N TRP A 8 -14.37 -16.56 10.41
CA TRP A 8 -13.64 -17.74 9.94
C TRP A 8 -13.94 -18.95 10.81
N THR A 9 -14.32 -20.08 10.19
CA THR A 9 -14.60 -21.34 10.89
C THR A 9 -13.95 -22.52 10.18
N VAL A 10 -13.80 -23.65 10.87
CA VAL A 10 -13.44 -24.93 10.24
C VAL A 10 -14.67 -25.83 10.31
N ASN A 11 -15.16 -26.26 9.15
CA ASN A 11 -16.35 -27.11 9.10
C ASN A 11 -16.01 -28.57 9.46
N LYS A 12 -17.04 -29.42 9.54
CA LYS A 12 -16.90 -30.86 9.90
C LYS A 12 -15.99 -31.66 8.97
N LYS A 13 -15.71 -31.16 7.76
CA LYS A 13 -14.81 -31.79 6.77
C LYS A 13 -13.39 -31.22 6.82
N GLY A 14 -13.09 -30.33 7.77
CA GLY A 14 -11.78 -29.68 7.88
C GLY A 14 -11.56 -28.52 6.91
N VAL A 15 -12.59 -28.06 6.20
CA VAL A 15 -12.48 -26.92 5.27
C VAL A 15 -12.62 -25.62 6.05
N ILE A 16 -11.74 -24.67 5.76
CA ILE A 16 -11.79 -23.32 6.30
C ILE A 16 -12.83 -22.52 5.52
N CYS A 17 -13.81 -21.97 6.24
CA CYS A 17 -14.91 -21.20 5.68
C CYS A 17 -14.84 -19.76 6.18
N GLN A 18 -15.12 -18.82 5.28
CA GLN A 18 -15.32 -17.41 5.58
C GLN A 18 -16.77 -17.05 5.22
N ASP A 19 -17.51 -16.45 6.16
CA ASP A 19 -18.95 -16.17 5.99
C ASP A 19 -19.33 -14.69 6.22
N SER A 20 -18.35 -13.81 6.45
CA SER A 20 -18.60 -12.38 6.67
C SER A 20 -18.69 -11.61 5.35
N MET A 21 -19.59 -10.62 5.28
CA MET A 21 -19.69 -9.67 4.15
C MET A 21 -18.90 -8.38 4.38
N GLU A 22 -18.12 -8.32 5.46
CA GLU A 22 -17.23 -7.20 5.75
C GLU A 22 -16.09 -7.09 4.73
N TRP A 23 -15.47 -5.92 4.70
CA TRP A 23 -14.38 -5.63 3.78
C TRP A 23 -13.06 -5.98 4.45
N ASN A 24 -12.05 -6.39 3.66
CA ASN A 24 -10.69 -6.70 4.15
C ASN A 24 -10.61 -7.79 5.23
N VAL A 25 -11.52 -8.76 5.20
CA VAL A 25 -11.55 -9.94 6.07
C VAL A 25 -10.33 -10.84 5.85
N ARG A 26 -9.70 -11.30 6.93
CA ARG A 26 -8.45 -12.07 6.84
C ARG A 26 -8.23 -13.01 8.02
N THR A 27 -7.52 -14.09 7.73
CA THR A 27 -6.99 -15.05 8.72
C THR A 27 -5.54 -15.37 8.37
N LEU A 28 -4.72 -15.62 9.38
CA LEU A 28 -3.32 -16.02 9.22
C LEU A 28 -3.15 -17.51 9.55
N PHE A 29 -2.14 -18.12 8.94
CA PHE A 29 -1.76 -19.51 9.20
C PHE A 29 -0.49 -19.54 10.04
N SER A 30 -0.66 -19.77 11.34
CA SER A 30 0.41 -19.77 12.34
C SER A 30 1.40 -20.93 12.22
N GLU A 31 1.07 -21.95 11.42
CA GLU A 31 1.88 -23.17 11.28
C GLU A 31 3.06 -22.98 10.32
N VAL A 32 3.11 -21.88 9.56
CA VAL A 32 4.19 -21.57 8.63
C VAL A 32 4.77 -20.21 8.95
N ALA A 33 5.71 -20.17 9.89
CA ALA A 33 6.57 -19.00 10.08
C ALA A 33 7.64 -19.01 8.97
N LEU A 34 7.35 -18.33 7.85
CA LEU A 34 8.33 -18.20 6.76
C LEU A 34 9.56 -17.37 7.18
N GLY A 35 9.48 -16.57 8.24
CA GLY A 35 10.61 -15.75 8.70
C GLY A 35 11.21 -14.92 7.55
N ASP A 36 12.52 -15.05 7.35
CA ASP A 36 13.26 -14.40 6.25
C ASP A 36 13.37 -15.26 4.98
N VAL A 37 12.51 -16.29 4.81
CA VAL A 37 12.53 -17.13 3.60
C VAL A 37 12.06 -16.31 2.40
N GLU A 38 12.98 -16.06 1.48
CA GLU A 38 12.74 -15.26 0.27
C GLU A 38 12.26 -16.09 -0.92
N ASN A 39 12.34 -17.41 -0.83
CA ASN A 39 11.95 -18.33 -1.90
C ASN A 39 11.01 -19.39 -1.36
N TYR A 40 9.74 -19.36 -1.76
CA TYR A 40 8.76 -20.34 -1.35
C TYR A 40 7.60 -20.40 -2.35
N SER A 41 6.81 -21.46 -2.26
CA SER A 41 5.54 -21.54 -2.97
C SER A 41 4.50 -22.18 -2.08
N PHE A 42 3.25 -21.77 -2.25
CA PHE A 42 2.12 -22.44 -1.62
C PHE A 42 0.98 -22.61 -2.63
N GLU A 43 0.22 -23.68 -2.46
CA GLU A 43 -0.97 -23.95 -3.24
C GLU A 43 -2.11 -24.43 -2.34
N PHE A 44 -3.33 -24.11 -2.73
CA PHE A 44 -4.54 -24.53 -2.05
C PHE A 44 -5.73 -24.46 -3.01
N ASP A 45 -6.78 -25.18 -2.68
CA ASP A 45 -8.05 -25.13 -3.40
C ASP A 45 -9.04 -24.22 -2.64
N ALA A 46 -9.75 -23.37 -3.36
CA ALA A 46 -10.78 -22.50 -2.79
C ALA A 46 -12.06 -22.51 -3.63
N MET A 47 -13.21 -22.39 -2.96
CA MET A 47 -14.51 -22.30 -3.61
C MET A 47 -15.15 -20.94 -3.34
N LYS A 48 -15.61 -20.27 -4.39
CA LYS A 48 -16.39 -19.03 -4.25
C LYS A 48 -17.82 -19.43 -3.89
N THR A 49 -18.25 -19.18 -2.66
CA THR A 49 -19.60 -19.55 -2.18
C THR A 49 -20.65 -18.48 -2.48
N GLY A 50 -20.24 -17.23 -2.70
CA GLY A 50 -21.14 -16.11 -2.92
C GLY A 50 -20.39 -14.78 -3.00
N GLY A 51 -21.08 -13.66 -2.78
CA GLY A 51 -20.48 -12.32 -2.75
C GLY A 51 -20.22 -11.68 -4.12
N ALA A 52 -19.94 -10.37 -4.09
CA ALA A 52 -19.69 -9.54 -5.27
C ALA A 52 -18.27 -9.69 -5.83
N GLU A 53 -17.33 -10.16 -5.02
CA GLU A 53 -15.92 -10.36 -5.39
C GLU A 53 -15.50 -11.82 -5.11
N GLY A 54 -14.25 -12.14 -5.44
CA GLY A 54 -13.70 -13.48 -5.27
C GLY A 54 -12.76 -13.62 -4.07
N PHE A 55 -11.51 -13.95 -4.34
CA PHE A 55 -10.53 -14.34 -3.33
C PHE A 55 -9.46 -13.28 -3.15
N LEU A 56 -8.96 -13.22 -1.92
CA LEU A 56 -7.94 -12.31 -1.44
C LEU A 56 -6.82 -13.14 -0.82
N VAL A 57 -5.65 -13.18 -1.46
CA VAL A 57 -4.53 -14.04 -1.04
C VAL A 57 -3.32 -13.21 -0.68
N MET A 58 -2.95 -13.21 0.59
CA MET A 58 -1.77 -12.50 1.09
C MET A 58 -0.50 -13.33 0.88
N PHE A 59 0.58 -12.67 0.49
CA PHE A 59 1.92 -13.26 0.40
C PHE A 59 3.01 -12.18 0.56
N GLY A 60 4.27 -12.61 0.68
CA GLY A 60 5.44 -11.74 0.83
C GLY A 60 5.34 -10.78 2.01
N VAL A 61 4.69 -11.20 3.10
CA VAL A 61 4.49 -10.36 4.28
C VAL A 61 5.83 -10.15 4.98
N LYS A 62 6.33 -8.91 5.00
CA LYS A 62 7.56 -8.49 5.70
C LYS A 62 7.24 -7.31 6.60
N GLY A 63 7.24 -7.53 7.91
CA GLY A 63 6.82 -6.52 8.90
C GLY A 63 5.39 -6.04 8.64
N GLY A 64 5.22 -4.75 8.37
CA GLY A 64 3.93 -4.14 8.03
C GLY A 64 3.56 -4.18 6.54
N SER A 65 4.48 -4.58 5.67
CA SER A 65 4.28 -4.62 4.22
C SER A 65 3.83 -6.01 3.76
N LEU A 66 3.02 -6.04 2.70
CA LEU A 66 2.50 -7.27 2.12
C LEU A 66 2.21 -7.11 0.64
N TYR A 67 2.08 -8.24 -0.04
CA TYR A 67 1.44 -8.36 -1.33
C TYR A 67 0.09 -9.07 -1.20
N TRP A 68 -0.79 -8.75 -2.12
CA TRP A 68 -2.17 -9.18 -2.10
C TRP A 68 -2.61 -9.55 -3.51
N TRP A 69 -2.82 -10.84 -3.77
CA TRP A 69 -3.44 -11.24 -5.03
C TRP A 69 -4.96 -11.13 -4.90
N ASN A 70 -5.51 -10.12 -5.56
CA ASN A 70 -6.93 -9.88 -5.67
C ASN A 70 -7.48 -10.61 -6.90
N MET A 71 -8.39 -11.56 -6.69
CA MET A 71 -9.00 -12.36 -7.75
C MET A 71 -10.50 -12.13 -7.77
N GLY A 72 -11.04 -11.64 -8.89
CA GLY A 72 -12.43 -11.26 -8.98
C GLY A 72 -12.72 -9.96 -8.22
N GLY A 73 -11.76 -9.03 -8.18
CA GLY A 73 -11.96 -7.69 -7.69
C GLY A 73 -12.76 -6.82 -8.67
N TRP A 74 -13.10 -5.60 -8.24
CA TRP A 74 -13.87 -4.63 -9.02
C TRP A 74 -15.18 -5.23 -9.55
N GLY A 75 -15.91 -5.89 -8.64
CA GLY A 75 -17.17 -6.56 -8.97
C GLY A 75 -16.98 -7.82 -9.80
N ASN A 76 -15.97 -8.64 -9.50
CA ASN A 76 -15.71 -9.91 -10.16
C ASN A 76 -15.42 -9.79 -11.67
N THR A 77 -14.64 -8.77 -12.04
CA THR A 77 -14.27 -8.51 -13.44
C THR A 77 -12.77 -8.53 -13.71
N ARG A 78 -11.96 -8.51 -12.65
CA ARG A 78 -10.54 -8.22 -12.70
C ARG A 78 -9.74 -9.03 -11.69
N SER A 79 -8.46 -9.19 -11.97
CA SER A 79 -7.47 -9.73 -11.05
C SER A 79 -6.18 -8.93 -11.12
N ALA A 80 -5.63 -8.59 -9.96
CA ALA A 80 -4.41 -7.82 -9.85
C ALA A 80 -3.59 -8.27 -8.64
N ILE A 81 -2.29 -8.03 -8.68
CA ILE A 81 -1.46 -8.02 -7.47
C ILE A 81 -1.49 -6.59 -6.91
N GLU A 82 -1.66 -6.46 -5.61
CA GLU A 82 -1.57 -5.18 -4.90
C GLU A 82 -0.41 -5.23 -3.90
N LYS A 83 0.27 -4.10 -3.69
CA LYS A 83 1.32 -3.91 -2.67
C LYS A 83 0.88 -2.84 -1.68
N GLY A 84 1.22 -3.01 -0.41
CA GLY A 84 1.08 -1.96 0.57
C GLY A 84 1.10 -2.49 1.99
N THR A 85 0.33 -1.84 2.86
CA THR A 85 0.12 -2.26 4.24
C THR A 85 -1.20 -2.99 4.40
N ARG A 86 -1.54 -3.34 5.64
CA ARG A 86 -2.86 -3.89 5.98
C ARG A 86 -4.01 -2.92 5.68
N ASP A 87 -3.75 -1.62 5.70
CA ASP A 87 -4.80 -0.59 5.63
C ASP A 87 -4.85 0.10 4.26
N ALA A 88 -3.73 0.20 3.56
CA ALA A 88 -3.64 0.88 2.26
C ALA A 88 -2.82 0.05 1.28
N ARG A 89 -3.34 -0.10 0.06
CA ARG A 89 -2.72 -0.87 -1.03
C ARG A 89 -2.88 -0.17 -2.36
N SER A 90 -2.02 -0.53 -3.31
CA SER A 90 -2.09 -0.08 -4.71
C SER A 90 -1.80 -1.25 -5.63
N ILE A 91 -2.45 -1.28 -6.79
CA ILE A 91 -2.16 -2.28 -7.84
C ILE A 91 -0.71 -2.11 -8.29
N ILE A 92 -0.02 -3.24 -8.43
CA ILE A 92 1.30 -3.33 -9.05
C ILE A 92 1.22 -4.26 -10.25
N GLY A 93 2.02 -3.97 -11.28
CA GLY A 93 2.01 -4.75 -12.51
C GLY A 93 0.69 -4.61 -13.30
N ASN A 94 0.31 -5.68 -13.98
CA ASN A 94 -0.87 -5.70 -14.84
C ASN A 94 -2.14 -6.04 -14.07
N ASN A 95 -3.27 -5.61 -14.63
CA ASN A 95 -4.59 -6.04 -14.22
C ASN A 95 -5.21 -6.90 -15.32
N GLU A 96 -5.51 -8.16 -15.00
CA GLU A 96 -6.01 -9.17 -15.93
C GLU A 96 -7.54 -9.30 -15.82
N ALA A 97 -8.20 -9.58 -16.94
CA ALA A 97 -9.63 -9.89 -16.91
C ALA A 97 -9.86 -11.24 -16.20
N LEU A 98 -10.71 -11.24 -15.17
CA LEU A 98 -11.07 -12.47 -14.46
C LEU A 98 -12.50 -12.39 -13.91
N ALA A 99 -13.29 -13.42 -14.17
CA ALA A 99 -14.59 -13.62 -13.55
C ALA A 99 -14.66 -15.03 -12.95
N LEU A 100 -14.93 -15.09 -11.65
CA LEU A 100 -15.06 -16.33 -10.90
C LEU A 100 -16.52 -16.74 -10.77
N ASN A 101 -16.79 -18.02 -10.91
CA ASN A 101 -18.11 -18.61 -10.82
C ASN A 101 -18.40 -19.03 -9.38
N THR A 102 -19.57 -18.63 -8.87
CA THR A 102 -20.06 -19.12 -7.58
C THR A 102 -20.32 -20.63 -7.67
N GLY A 103 -19.93 -21.38 -6.63
CA GLY A 103 -20.04 -22.84 -6.55
C GLY A 103 -18.90 -23.59 -7.24
N ALA A 104 -17.93 -22.91 -7.84
CA ALA A 104 -16.78 -23.54 -8.47
C ALA A 104 -15.56 -23.57 -7.55
N TRP A 105 -14.83 -24.68 -7.60
CA TRP A 105 -13.51 -24.84 -6.99
C TRP A 105 -12.41 -24.36 -7.93
N TYR A 106 -11.41 -23.71 -7.36
CA TYR A 106 -10.25 -23.17 -8.06
C TYR A 106 -8.97 -23.62 -7.38
N LYS A 107 -8.01 -24.12 -8.17
CA LYS A 107 -6.65 -24.42 -7.69
C LYS A 107 -5.81 -23.16 -7.78
N ILE A 108 -5.37 -22.65 -6.65
CA ILE A 108 -4.64 -21.39 -6.52
C ILE A 108 -3.21 -21.71 -6.11
N LYS A 109 -2.23 -21.13 -6.80
CA LYS A 109 -0.82 -21.26 -6.45
C LYS A 109 -0.10 -19.93 -6.55
N VAL A 110 0.76 -19.65 -5.58
CA VAL A 110 1.68 -18.51 -5.57
C VAL A 110 3.09 -19.03 -5.43
N GLU A 111 3.99 -18.59 -6.31
CA GLU A 111 5.43 -18.78 -6.20
C GLU A 111 6.08 -17.43 -5.92
N VAL A 112 6.94 -17.38 -4.90
CA VAL A 112 7.75 -16.23 -4.53
C VAL A 112 9.21 -16.64 -4.70
N LYS A 113 9.95 -15.86 -5.49
CA LYS A 113 11.39 -16.01 -5.71
C LYS A 113 12.07 -14.65 -5.59
N GLY A 114 12.52 -14.31 -4.38
CA GLY A 114 12.99 -12.97 -4.07
C GLY A 114 11.86 -11.96 -4.28
N GLU A 115 12.05 -11.06 -5.23
CA GLU A 115 11.05 -10.07 -5.64
C GLU A 115 10.23 -10.47 -6.87
N ASN A 116 10.49 -11.64 -7.47
CA ASN A 116 9.64 -12.18 -8.55
C ASN A 116 8.51 -13.04 -7.97
N PHE A 117 7.29 -12.76 -8.41
CA PHE A 117 6.08 -13.44 -7.99
C PHE A 117 5.36 -14.02 -9.20
N LYS A 118 4.97 -15.29 -9.10
CA LYS A 118 4.14 -15.95 -10.10
C LYS A 118 2.87 -16.47 -9.47
N CYS A 119 1.73 -16.06 -10.03
CA CYS A 119 0.41 -16.42 -9.55
C CYS A 119 -0.31 -17.26 -10.59
N TYR A 120 -0.82 -18.43 -10.18
CA TYR A 120 -1.46 -19.39 -11.07
C TYR A 120 -2.88 -19.72 -10.59
N LEU A 121 -3.82 -19.72 -11.53
CA LEU A 121 -5.21 -20.11 -11.31
C LEU A 121 -5.53 -21.30 -12.23
N ASN A 122 -5.91 -22.44 -11.64
CA ASN A 122 -6.14 -23.70 -12.36
C ASN A 122 -4.95 -24.12 -13.23
N GLY A 123 -3.73 -23.83 -12.77
CA GLY A 123 -2.49 -24.12 -13.49
C GLY A 123 -2.10 -23.10 -14.56
N ASN A 124 -2.99 -22.17 -14.92
CA ASN A 124 -2.69 -21.10 -15.87
C ASN A 124 -1.96 -19.95 -15.17
N LEU A 125 -0.86 -19.47 -15.74
CA LEU A 125 -0.14 -18.30 -15.26
C LEU A 125 -1.01 -17.05 -15.46
N MET A 126 -1.36 -16.40 -14.36
CA MET A 126 -2.15 -15.16 -14.35
C MET A 126 -1.25 -13.94 -14.23
N HIS A 127 -0.26 -14.00 -13.34
CA HIS A 127 0.68 -12.90 -13.10
C HIS A 127 2.11 -13.44 -13.04
N ASP A 128 3.04 -12.76 -13.70
CA ASP A 128 4.49 -12.92 -13.54
C ASP A 128 5.06 -11.51 -13.37
N TYR A 129 5.31 -11.15 -12.13
CA TYR A 129 5.67 -9.78 -11.76
C TYR A 129 6.93 -9.79 -10.93
N THR A 130 7.93 -9.03 -11.37
CA THR A 130 9.11 -8.73 -10.55
C THR A 130 8.92 -7.38 -9.93
N ASP A 131 8.88 -7.33 -8.61
CA ASP A 131 8.74 -6.07 -7.90
C ASP A 131 10.02 -5.27 -7.90
N THR A 132 10.24 -4.53 -8.98
CA THR A 132 11.29 -3.53 -9.07
C THR A 132 10.88 -2.19 -8.46
N LEU A 133 9.67 -2.10 -7.86
CA LEU A 133 9.21 -0.89 -7.19
C LEU A 133 9.94 -0.73 -5.86
N ASN A 134 11.13 -0.15 -5.95
CA ASN A 134 11.64 0.69 -4.88
C ASN A 134 10.65 1.86 -4.77
N PHE A 135 9.86 1.87 -3.71
CA PHE A 135 9.10 3.08 -3.38
C PHE A 135 10.10 4.22 -3.28
N ASP A 136 9.94 5.24 -4.12
CA ASP A 136 10.63 6.49 -3.89
C ASP A 136 10.21 6.97 -2.49
N PRO A 137 11.15 7.19 -1.55
CA PRO A 137 10.80 7.70 -0.23
C PRO A 137 10.14 9.07 -0.30
N MET A 138 10.19 9.74 -1.45
CA MET A 138 9.60 11.04 -1.74
C MET A 138 8.31 10.96 -2.56
N TYR A 139 7.28 11.65 -2.09
CA TYR A 139 6.09 11.96 -2.88
C TYR A 139 5.85 13.45 -2.88
N ALA A 140 5.54 14.03 -4.04
CA ALA A 140 5.14 15.42 -4.15
C ALA A 140 3.85 15.57 -4.97
N HIS A 141 2.98 16.47 -4.53
CA HIS A 141 1.77 16.85 -5.26
C HIS A 141 1.61 18.38 -5.21
N VAL A 142 1.28 18.98 -6.34
CA VAL A 142 1.06 20.43 -6.45
C VAL A 142 -0.43 20.70 -6.65
N GLY A 143 -0.97 21.65 -5.90
CA GLY A 143 -2.34 22.13 -6.06
C GLY A 143 -2.41 23.65 -5.94
N GLN A 144 -3.52 24.23 -6.42
CA GLN A 144 -3.80 25.65 -6.24
C GLN A 144 -5.04 25.80 -5.35
N THR A 145 -5.02 26.78 -4.46
CA THR A 145 -6.18 27.16 -3.64
C THR A 145 -7.09 28.13 -4.40
N ASP A 146 -8.34 28.28 -3.95
CA ASP A 146 -9.31 29.21 -4.56
C ASP A 146 -8.84 30.68 -4.53
N ASP A 147 -8.01 31.05 -3.55
CA ASP A 147 -7.36 32.37 -3.44
C ASP A 147 -6.06 32.48 -4.27
N GLY A 148 -5.75 31.48 -5.10
CA GLY A 148 -4.71 31.52 -6.11
C GLY A 148 -3.31 31.09 -5.66
N LYS A 149 -3.12 30.70 -4.39
CA LYS A 149 -1.83 30.26 -3.87
C LYS A 149 -1.49 28.86 -4.37
N THR A 150 -0.21 28.60 -4.61
CA THR A 150 0.26 27.26 -5.00
C THR A 150 0.76 26.52 -3.76
N LEU A 151 0.23 25.33 -3.51
CA LEU A 151 0.65 24.44 -2.44
C LEU A 151 1.40 23.25 -3.01
N VAL A 152 2.59 22.98 -2.48
CA VAL A 152 3.31 21.73 -2.73
C VAL A 152 3.22 20.87 -1.49
N LYS A 153 2.49 19.76 -1.57
CA LYS A 153 2.50 18.70 -0.56
C LYS A 153 3.70 17.81 -0.82
N ILE A 154 4.54 17.62 0.18
CA ILE A 154 5.75 16.78 0.12
C ILE A 154 5.68 15.76 1.25
N VAL A 155 5.91 14.49 0.97
CA VAL A 155 5.91 13.41 1.96
C VAL A 155 7.23 12.67 1.88
N ASN A 156 7.94 12.62 3.01
CA ASN A 156 9.13 11.81 3.21
C ASN A 156 8.81 10.62 4.12
N VAL A 157 8.77 9.42 3.55
CA VAL A 157 8.58 8.19 4.34
C VAL A 157 9.90 7.55 4.78
N SER A 158 11.05 8.09 4.36
CA SER A 158 12.37 7.64 4.83
C SER A 158 12.63 8.09 6.26
N ASP A 159 13.43 7.29 6.97
CA ASP A 159 14.03 7.62 8.25
C ASP A 159 15.19 8.63 8.16
N LYS A 160 15.47 9.17 6.97
CA LYS A 160 16.51 10.17 6.71
C LYS A 160 15.94 11.36 5.95
N GLU A 161 16.60 12.52 6.12
CA GLU A 161 16.34 13.69 5.26
C GLU A 161 16.56 13.31 3.79
N GLN A 162 15.66 13.78 2.93
CA GLN A 162 15.74 13.59 1.47
C GLN A 162 15.68 14.94 0.77
N GLU A 163 16.44 15.08 -0.31
CA GLU A 163 16.38 16.27 -1.18
C GLU A 163 15.43 16.00 -2.34
N ILE A 164 14.56 16.97 -2.64
CA ILE A 164 13.69 16.95 -3.80
C ILE A 164 13.88 18.21 -4.64
N GLN A 165 14.13 18.03 -5.94
CA GLN A 165 14.14 19.12 -6.91
C GLN A 165 12.71 19.48 -7.30
N ILE A 166 12.31 20.72 -7.08
CA ILE A 166 10.99 21.25 -7.43
C ILE A 166 11.14 22.22 -8.60
N LYS A 167 10.48 21.90 -9.71
CA LYS A 167 10.44 22.72 -10.92
C LYS A 167 9.03 23.21 -11.19
N LEU A 168 8.84 24.51 -11.12
CA LEU A 168 7.55 25.18 -11.30
C LEU A 168 7.51 25.81 -12.69
N ASN A 169 6.69 25.24 -13.57
CA ASN A 169 6.50 25.79 -14.91
C ASN A 169 5.38 26.85 -14.89
N GLY A 170 5.70 28.08 -15.30
CA GLY A 170 4.72 29.16 -15.42
C GLY A 170 4.36 29.89 -14.12
N ILE A 171 5.03 29.57 -13.01
CA ILE A 171 4.85 30.23 -11.70
C ILE A 171 6.13 30.98 -11.34
N LYS A 172 5.98 32.22 -10.87
CA LYS A 172 7.09 33.05 -10.35
C LYS A 172 6.89 33.25 -8.85
N PRO A 173 7.39 32.33 -8.01
CA PRO A 173 7.18 32.44 -6.58
C PRO A 173 8.04 33.56 -5.98
N ALA A 174 7.61 34.07 -4.83
CA ALA A 174 8.46 34.86 -3.95
C ALA A 174 9.70 34.06 -3.52
N SER A 175 10.78 34.76 -3.17
CA SER A 175 12.04 34.13 -2.74
C SER A 175 11.99 33.41 -1.38
N ALA A 176 10.85 33.52 -0.70
CA ALA A 176 10.57 32.83 0.55
C ALA A 176 9.15 32.25 0.54
N ALA A 177 8.99 31.08 1.14
CA ALA A 177 7.73 30.36 1.26
C ALA A 177 7.48 29.96 2.71
N LYS A 178 6.20 29.75 3.06
CA LYS A 178 5.80 29.20 4.35
C LYS A 178 5.71 27.68 4.21
N ALA A 179 6.38 26.95 5.08
CA ALA A 179 6.25 25.49 5.19
C ALA A 179 5.53 25.15 6.50
N THR A 180 4.48 24.33 6.42
CA THR A 180 3.88 23.69 7.59
C THR A 180 4.30 22.22 7.58
N VAL A 181 5.08 21.81 8.57
CA VAL A 181 5.72 20.50 8.65
C VAL A 181 5.14 19.70 9.81
N LEU A 182 4.69 18.49 9.54
CA LEU A 182 4.43 17.46 10.56
C LEU A 182 5.57 16.44 10.45
N THR A 183 6.22 16.11 11.57
CA THR A 183 7.33 15.17 11.60
C THR A 183 7.26 14.32 12.86
N GLY A 184 7.88 13.13 12.83
CA GLY A 184 7.95 12.20 13.95
C GLY A 184 9.27 11.43 13.97
N ASN A 185 9.58 10.81 15.10
CA ASN A 185 10.80 10.01 15.26
C ASN A 185 10.81 8.71 14.44
N LYS A 186 9.67 8.29 13.90
CA LYS A 186 9.50 7.11 13.04
C LYS A 186 8.26 7.27 12.16
N SER A 187 8.18 6.52 11.06
CA SER A 187 7.06 6.58 10.10
C SER A 187 5.72 6.20 10.71
N SER A 188 5.72 5.42 11.80
CA SER A 188 4.53 5.01 12.55
C SER A 188 4.19 5.96 13.71
N ALA A 189 4.77 7.15 13.77
CA ALA A 189 4.48 8.10 14.84
C ALA A 189 3.05 8.64 14.71
N GLU A 190 2.28 8.56 15.79
CA GLU A 190 0.90 9.03 15.86
C GLU A 190 0.61 9.72 17.19
N ASN A 191 -0.46 10.50 17.22
CA ASN A 191 -1.00 11.07 18.45
C ASN A 191 -1.92 10.05 19.14
N SER A 192 -1.86 9.99 20.46
CA SER A 192 -2.69 9.10 21.28
C SER A 192 -3.24 9.87 22.47
N PHE A 193 -4.21 9.31 23.20
CA PHE A 193 -4.70 9.92 24.44
C PHE A 193 -3.60 10.21 25.48
N LYS A 194 -2.56 9.35 25.52
CA LYS A 194 -1.42 9.51 26.44
C LYS A 194 -0.42 10.55 25.94
N ASN A 195 -0.20 10.61 24.63
CA ASN A 195 0.74 11.52 23.98
C ASN A 195 0.03 12.24 22.81
N PRO A 196 -0.80 13.26 23.11
CA PRO A 196 -1.64 13.90 22.09
C PRO A 196 -0.88 14.81 21.11
N GLU A 197 0.35 15.17 21.45
CA GLU A 197 1.17 16.14 20.69
C GLU A 197 2.46 15.50 20.12
N ASN A 198 2.46 14.18 19.89
CA ASN A 198 3.62 13.46 19.37
C ASN A 198 3.97 13.84 17.92
N VAL A 199 2.96 14.21 17.13
CA VAL A 199 3.09 14.74 15.77
C VAL A 199 2.16 15.95 15.65
N ILE A 200 2.75 17.15 15.65
CA ILE A 200 2.04 18.42 15.53
C ILE A 200 2.59 19.27 14.37
N PRO A 201 1.76 20.13 13.75
CA PRO A 201 2.23 21.04 12.72
C PRO A 201 3.18 22.09 13.28
N VAL A 202 4.33 22.29 12.63
CA VAL A 202 5.29 23.35 12.92
C VAL A 202 5.47 24.21 11.69
N GLU A 203 5.32 25.52 11.84
CA GLU A 203 5.51 26.47 10.75
C GLU A 203 6.98 26.91 10.65
N LYS A 204 7.51 26.93 9.43
CA LYS A 204 8.88 27.36 9.11
C LYS A 204 8.86 28.30 7.90
N THR A 205 9.81 29.21 7.84
CA THR A 205 10.07 29.99 6.62
C THR A 205 11.20 29.35 5.85
N VAL A 206 10.96 29.08 4.56
CA VAL A 206 11.95 28.51 3.64
C VAL A 206 12.41 29.63 2.72
N SER A 207 13.71 29.90 2.68
CA SER A 207 14.33 30.88 1.79
C SER A 207 14.93 30.21 0.55
N GLY A 208 15.31 31.00 -0.46
CA GLY A 208 15.93 30.49 -1.69
C GLY A 208 14.94 29.85 -2.66
N ILE A 209 13.66 30.15 -2.50
CA ILE A 209 12.61 29.67 -3.40
C ILE A 209 12.75 30.36 -4.75
N SER A 210 12.61 29.59 -5.82
CA SER A 210 12.61 30.09 -7.20
C SER A 210 11.70 29.20 -8.07
N SER A 211 11.69 29.39 -9.38
CA SER A 211 11.01 28.45 -10.29
C SER A 211 11.69 27.09 -10.39
N ASP A 212 12.95 26.96 -9.96
CA ASP A 212 13.71 25.70 -9.92
C ASP A 212 14.59 25.69 -8.66
N PHE A 213 14.21 24.90 -7.66
CA PHE A 213 14.89 24.89 -6.35
C PHE A 213 14.86 23.50 -5.70
N VAL A 214 15.81 23.27 -4.78
CA VAL A 214 15.85 22.05 -3.96
C VAL A 214 15.16 22.33 -2.63
N TYR A 215 14.27 21.43 -2.22
CA TYR A 215 13.73 21.39 -0.86
C TYR A 215 14.31 20.19 -0.11
N LYS A 216 14.71 20.39 1.15
CA LYS A 216 15.18 19.34 2.05
C LYS A 216 14.03 18.89 2.94
N ALA A 217 13.47 17.73 2.67
CA ALA A 217 12.38 17.16 3.45
C ALA A 217 12.92 16.34 4.62
N GLU A 218 12.55 16.70 5.85
CA GLU A 218 12.93 15.99 7.07
C GLU A 218 12.52 14.50 7.02
N ALA A 219 13.21 13.65 7.78
CA ALA A 219 12.81 12.24 7.93
C ALA A 219 11.37 12.11 8.46
N ASN A 220 10.64 11.08 8.01
CA ASN A 220 9.28 10.76 8.47
C ASN A 220 8.35 11.99 8.51
N SER A 221 8.35 12.79 7.44
CA SER A 221 7.69 14.10 7.43
C SER A 221 6.61 14.23 6.37
N PHE A 222 5.64 15.09 6.67
CA PHE A 222 4.68 15.63 5.74
C PHE A 222 4.82 17.16 5.77
N THR A 223 5.02 17.77 4.62
CA THR A 223 5.15 19.22 4.47
C THR A 223 4.09 19.74 3.52
N ILE A 224 3.44 20.86 3.88
CA ILE A 224 2.77 21.74 2.92
C ILE A 224 3.64 22.99 2.75
N LEU A 225 4.16 23.19 1.54
CA LEU A 225 4.90 24.38 1.15
C LEU A 225 3.95 25.33 0.41
N GLU A 226 3.62 26.46 1.02
CA GLU A 226 2.80 27.53 0.45
C GLU A 226 3.69 28.51 -0.32
N LEU A 227 3.57 28.47 -1.64
CA LEU A 227 4.23 29.35 -2.59
C LEU A 227 3.28 30.50 -2.96
N LYS A 228 3.79 31.73 -2.87
CA LYS A 228 3.10 32.97 -3.25
C LYS A 228 3.71 33.55 -4.49
#